data_AF-A0A917QXT4-F1
#
_entry.id   AF-A0A917QXT4-F1
#
_cell.length_a   1.000
_cell.length_b   1.000
_cell.length_c   1.000
_cell.angle_alpha   90.00
_cell.angle_beta   90.00
_cell.angle_gamma   90.00
#
_symmetry.space_group_name_H-M   'P 1'
#
loop_
_entity.id
_entity.type
_entity.pdbx_description
1 polymer ?
#
loop_
_entity_poly.entity_id
_entity_poly.type
_entity_poly.pdbx_seq_one_letter_code
_entity_poly.pdbx_strand_id
1 'polypeptide(L)'
;MDRRAFGEQPGRPGWPNSPGMGQGTEYTGRYVILLDQSNQESGLNALRSSADIASVERVRGTEAGNIAELLERPDVSVHFEELGVAVVEVRPEQRHALVTTAEAEPSIIAAEPERLVYASPVITPQQAPTEFYPAYRSDEDVVARHTRAEMAAAQGPAWDEQRWTWGLQAIHAHLSSLTGRDVKIAVLDTGVDTDHPDFAGRIEATASFVPNESVVDGNGHGTHCIGTAAGPAKPQQGPRYGVACESRILAAKVLNNAGTGTDGQILAGMAWAVAHGARVISLSLGARVQPGELFPQTYEKLAQRALERGTVIVAAAGNESNRPPDIKPVGRPANCPSILAVAALTKAITSAFFSNGGVNGQGGEVNIAAPGWQVHSAAPGGGYQPMSGTSMATPHVAGVIALLSQANPNASAADLVAALKSGAFPLMLPARDVGAGLLQAP
;
A
#
# COMPACT_ATOMS: atom_id res chain seq x y z
N MET A 1 -15.52 56.87 12.10
CA MET A 1 -14.87 57.53 10.95
C MET A 1 -13.39 57.26 11.13
N ASP A 2 -12.60 56.61 10.28
CA ASP A 2 -12.65 56.18 8.88
C ASP A 2 -11.53 55.09 8.78
N ARG A 3 -11.73 53.85 8.30
CA ARG A 3 -11.79 53.30 6.93
C ARG A 3 -10.51 53.45 6.06
N ARG A 4 -10.06 52.27 5.58
CA ARG A 4 -9.21 51.92 4.39
C ARG A 4 -7.69 51.96 4.60
N ALA A 5 -6.88 51.03 4.08
CA ALA A 5 -7.05 50.22 2.88
C ALA A 5 -6.43 48.80 3.00
N PHE A 6 -7.22 47.80 2.60
CA PHE A 6 -6.75 46.48 2.20
C PHE A 6 -6.42 46.52 0.70
N GLY A 7 -5.26 46.01 0.31
CA GLY A 7 -4.96 45.59 -1.06
C GLY A 7 -5.06 44.07 -1.14
N GLU A 8 -6.05 43.59 -1.88
CA GLU A 8 -6.27 42.18 -2.20
C GLU A 8 -5.18 41.66 -3.16
N GLN A 9 -4.63 40.47 -2.88
CA GLN A 9 -4.08 39.60 -3.92
C GLN A 9 -5.08 38.48 -4.22
N PRO A 10 -5.30 38.12 -5.49
CA PRO A 10 -6.32 37.15 -5.89
C PRO A 10 -5.96 35.73 -5.45
N GLY A 11 -6.99 35.01 -5.00
CA GLY A 11 -6.91 33.72 -4.33
C GLY A 11 -6.26 32.61 -5.18
N ARG A 12 -5.39 31.84 -4.52
CA ARG A 12 -5.07 30.47 -4.95
C ARG A 12 -6.21 29.55 -4.49
N PRO A 13 -6.65 28.57 -5.30
CA PRO A 13 -7.61 27.58 -4.85
C PRO A 13 -6.97 26.76 -3.73
N GLY A 14 -7.43 26.99 -2.50
CA GLY A 14 -7.07 26.16 -1.35
C GLY A 14 -7.72 24.80 -1.51
N TRP A 15 -6.90 23.75 -1.52
CA TRP A 15 -7.38 22.38 -1.40
C TRP A 15 -7.88 22.15 0.04
N PRO A 16 -8.98 21.39 0.21
CA PRO A 16 -9.67 21.24 1.48
C PRO A 16 -8.76 20.57 2.52
N ASN A 17 -8.91 21.03 3.76
CA ASN A 17 -8.27 20.51 4.96
C ASN A 17 -8.18 18.98 4.95
N SER A 18 -6.98 18.46 5.23
CA SER A 18 -6.73 17.05 5.48
C SER A 18 -7.76 16.50 6.48
N PRO A 19 -8.56 15.48 6.13
CA PRO A 19 -9.51 14.92 7.06
C PRO A 19 -8.78 14.17 8.19
N GLY A 20 -9.16 14.46 9.43
CA GLY A 20 -9.05 13.54 10.56
C GLY A 20 -7.67 13.32 11.18
N MET A 21 -7.13 14.29 11.93
CA MET A 21 -6.12 14.02 12.97
C MET A 21 -6.78 13.32 14.19
N GLY A 22 -7.33 12.14 13.99
CA GLY A 22 -7.71 11.21 15.07
C GLY A 22 -6.49 10.42 15.55
N GLN A 23 -6.33 10.25 16.87
CA GLN A 23 -5.23 9.47 17.48
C GLN A 23 -5.41 7.94 17.35
N GLY A 24 -6.47 7.44 16.70
CA GLY A 24 -6.80 6.02 16.63
C GLY A 24 -7.38 5.58 15.29
N THR A 25 -7.51 4.26 15.13
CA THR A 25 -8.18 3.61 14.00
C THR A 25 -9.64 4.07 13.90
N GLU A 26 -10.06 4.46 12.71
CA GLU A 26 -11.44 4.83 12.43
C GLU A 26 -12.21 3.63 11.88
N TYR A 27 -13.51 3.55 12.18
CA TYR A 27 -14.35 2.40 11.87
C TYR A 27 -15.63 2.85 11.16
N THR A 28 -16.14 2.00 10.27
CA THR A 28 -17.37 2.29 9.50
C THR A 28 -18.64 2.05 10.31
N GLY A 29 -18.54 1.26 11.39
CA GLY A 29 -19.67 0.75 12.16
C GLY A 29 -20.13 -0.65 11.74
N ARG A 30 -19.64 -1.17 10.61
CA ARG A 30 -19.84 -2.56 10.17
C ARG A 30 -18.78 -3.50 10.76
N TYR A 31 -18.94 -4.80 10.53
CA TYR A 31 -17.98 -5.84 10.92
C TYR A 31 -17.55 -6.67 9.71
N VAL A 32 -16.29 -7.10 9.71
CA VAL A 32 -15.75 -8.12 8.83
C VAL A 32 -15.70 -9.45 9.59
N ILE A 33 -16.43 -10.43 9.11
CA ILE A 33 -16.50 -11.77 9.65
C ILE A 33 -15.67 -12.70 8.79
N LEU A 34 -14.70 -13.37 9.40
CA LEU A 34 -13.96 -14.44 8.78
C LEU A 34 -14.61 -15.77 9.12
N LEU A 35 -14.95 -16.54 8.10
CA LEU A 35 -15.60 -17.84 8.17
C LEU A 35 -14.62 -18.95 7.80
N ASP A 36 -14.81 -20.12 8.41
CA ASP A 36 -14.14 -21.34 7.98
C ASP A 36 -14.59 -21.71 6.56
N GLN A 37 -13.63 -21.82 5.64
CA GLN A 37 -13.89 -22.15 4.25
C GLN A 37 -14.60 -23.49 4.06
N SER A 38 -14.39 -24.44 4.98
CA SER A 38 -15.00 -25.76 4.93
C SER A 38 -16.43 -25.79 5.45
N ASN A 39 -16.87 -24.78 6.20
CA ASN A 39 -18.18 -24.76 6.87
C ASN A 39 -18.83 -23.37 6.95
N GLN A 40 -18.72 -22.59 5.87
CA GLN A 40 -19.20 -21.20 5.83
C GLN A 40 -20.71 -21.08 6.14
N GLU A 41 -21.52 -22.07 5.74
CA GLU A 41 -22.97 -22.10 6.01
C GLU A 41 -23.29 -22.14 7.50
N SER A 42 -22.54 -22.91 8.29
CA SER A 42 -22.76 -23.00 9.74
C SER A 42 -22.53 -21.66 10.40
N GLY A 43 -21.43 -20.97 10.05
CA GLY A 43 -21.14 -19.65 10.56
C GLY A 43 -22.20 -18.61 10.15
N LEU A 44 -22.62 -18.60 8.87
CA LEU A 44 -23.69 -17.72 8.39
C LEU A 44 -25.03 -18.00 9.10
N ASN A 45 -25.35 -19.27 9.36
CA ASN A 45 -26.56 -19.64 10.09
C ASN A 45 -26.49 -19.20 11.56
N ALA A 46 -25.34 -19.34 12.21
CA ALA A 46 -25.14 -18.86 13.58
C ALA A 46 -25.32 -17.34 13.69
N LEU A 47 -24.79 -16.57 12.73
CA LEU A 47 -25.00 -15.11 12.69
C LEU A 47 -26.50 -14.75 12.59
N ARG A 48 -27.26 -15.49 11.78
CA ARG A 48 -28.72 -15.28 11.63
C ARG A 48 -29.48 -15.70 12.89
N SER A 49 -29.19 -16.87 13.44
CA SER A 49 -29.98 -17.46 14.54
C SER A 49 -29.65 -16.88 15.90
N SER A 50 -28.39 -16.51 16.12
CA SER A 50 -27.86 -16.20 17.46
C SER A 50 -27.52 -14.72 17.63
N ALA A 51 -27.17 -14.03 16.54
CA ALA A 51 -26.86 -12.60 16.56
C ALA A 51 -27.93 -11.71 15.87
N ASP A 52 -28.99 -12.31 15.32
CA ASP A 52 -30.07 -11.64 14.59
C ASP A 52 -29.56 -10.76 13.42
N ILE A 53 -28.43 -11.15 12.82
CA ILE A 53 -27.83 -10.44 11.68
C ILE A 53 -28.53 -10.90 10.39
N ALA A 54 -29.13 -9.95 9.69
CA ALA A 54 -29.99 -10.18 8.53
C ALA A 54 -29.28 -10.93 7.39
N SER A 55 -30.08 -11.50 6.49
CA SER A 55 -29.63 -12.39 5.42
C SER A 55 -28.48 -11.81 4.60
N VAL A 56 -27.34 -12.50 4.67
CA VAL A 56 -26.15 -12.20 3.87
C VAL A 56 -26.40 -12.54 2.40
N GLU A 57 -26.43 -11.52 1.53
CA GLU A 57 -26.44 -11.69 0.07
C GLU A 57 -25.09 -12.29 -0.35
N ARG A 58 -25.15 -13.43 -1.03
CA ARG A 58 -23.95 -14.14 -1.46
C ARG A 58 -23.49 -13.57 -2.78
N VAL A 59 -22.22 -13.20 -2.82
CA VAL A 59 -21.57 -12.83 -4.08
C VAL A 59 -20.76 -14.00 -4.56
N ARG A 60 -21.16 -14.54 -5.71
CA ARG A 60 -20.43 -15.57 -6.44
C ARG A 60 -19.69 -14.92 -7.59
N GLY A 61 -18.39 -15.16 -7.66
CA GLY A 61 -17.55 -14.76 -8.78
C GLY A 61 -16.96 -13.36 -8.69
N THR A 62 -16.17 -13.04 -9.72
CA THR A 62 -15.25 -11.91 -9.82
C THR A 62 -15.87 -10.64 -10.41
N GLU A 63 -17.20 -10.58 -10.54
CA GLU A 63 -17.90 -9.44 -11.15
C GLU A 63 -17.93 -8.25 -10.19
N ALA A 64 -16.90 -7.40 -10.30
CA ALA A 64 -16.67 -6.23 -9.45
C ALA A 64 -17.86 -5.26 -9.38
N GLY A 65 -18.66 -5.15 -10.46
CA GLY A 65 -19.83 -4.26 -10.52
C GLY A 65 -20.89 -4.59 -9.47
N ASN A 66 -21.19 -5.88 -9.27
CA ASN A 66 -22.17 -6.32 -8.28
C ASN A 66 -21.63 -6.12 -6.85
N ILE A 67 -20.31 -6.27 -6.64
CA ILE A 67 -19.70 -6.16 -5.30
C ILE A 67 -19.75 -4.73 -4.78
N ALA A 68 -19.41 -3.73 -5.61
CA ALA A 68 -19.40 -2.34 -5.19
C ALA A 68 -20.81 -1.85 -4.79
N GLU A 69 -21.83 -2.16 -5.59
CA GLU A 69 -23.23 -1.81 -5.29
C GLU A 69 -23.72 -2.49 -4.00
N LEU A 70 -23.35 -3.75 -3.78
CA LEU A 70 -23.74 -4.49 -2.59
C LEU A 70 -23.07 -3.95 -1.31
N LEU A 71 -21.82 -3.49 -1.39
CA LEU A 71 -21.12 -2.86 -0.27
C LEU A 71 -21.71 -1.49 0.11
N GLU A 72 -22.60 -0.93 -0.70
CA GLU A 72 -23.22 0.38 -0.47
C GLU A 72 -24.60 0.31 0.18
N ARG A 73 -25.29 -0.83 0.06
CA ARG A 73 -26.66 -0.97 0.55
C ARG A 73 -26.66 -1.01 2.08
N PRO A 74 -27.29 -0.01 2.77
CA PRO A 74 -27.57 -0.15 4.18
C PRO A 74 -28.48 -1.37 4.38
N ASP A 75 -28.22 -2.16 5.41
CA ASP A 75 -28.86 -3.42 5.76
C ASP A 75 -28.47 -4.66 4.93
N VAL A 76 -27.51 -4.57 4.00
CA VAL A 76 -27.02 -5.75 3.25
C VAL A 76 -25.70 -6.23 3.79
N SER A 77 -25.70 -7.47 4.25
CA SER A 77 -24.48 -8.20 4.54
C SER A 77 -23.98 -8.88 3.25
N VAL A 78 -22.70 -8.74 2.92
CA VAL A 78 -22.09 -9.27 1.68
C VAL A 78 -21.18 -10.44 2.03
N HIS A 79 -21.36 -11.60 1.39
CA HIS A 79 -20.50 -12.77 1.57
C HIS A 79 -19.65 -13.07 0.33
N PHE A 80 -18.33 -13.03 0.51
CA PHE A 80 -17.33 -13.46 -0.46
C PHE A 80 -17.02 -14.95 -0.27
N GLU A 81 -17.79 -15.85 -0.91
CA GLU A 81 -17.68 -17.31 -0.72
C GLU A 81 -16.25 -17.84 -0.95
N GLU A 82 -15.56 -17.31 -1.98
CA GLU A 82 -14.18 -17.73 -2.29
C GLU A 82 -13.18 -17.37 -1.19
N LEU A 83 -13.45 -16.27 -0.48
CA LEU A 83 -12.62 -15.80 0.61
C LEU A 83 -13.13 -16.25 1.98
N GLY A 84 -14.31 -16.85 2.09
CA GLY A 84 -14.95 -17.09 3.39
C GLY A 84 -14.95 -15.83 4.26
N VAL A 85 -15.24 -14.66 3.67
CA VAL A 85 -15.33 -13.38 4.39
C VAL A 85 -16.72 -12.82 4.17
N ALA A 86 -17.35 -12.34 5.23
CA ALA A 86 -18.59 -11.57 5.14
C ALA A 86 -18.40 -10.17 5.72
N VAL A 87 -18.88 -9.14 5.03
CA VAL A 87 -19.02 -7.79 5.59
C VAL A 87 -20.46 -7.64 6.04
N VAL A 88 -20.68 -7.41 7.33
CA VAL A 88 -22.01 -7.42 7.95
C VAL A 88 -22.27 -6.10 8.67
N GLU A 89 -23.50 -5.59 8.54
CA GLU A 89 -23.96 -4.47 9.35
C GLU A 89 -24.41 -4.97 10.73
N VAL A 90 -23.99 -4.29 11.79
CA VAL A 90 -24.23 -4.70 13.18
C VAL A 90 -24.75 -3.51 13.96
N ARG A 91 -26.02 -3.57 14.35
CA ARG A 91 -26.64 -2.54 15.18
C ARG A 91 -25.99 -2.55 16.58
N PRO A 92 -25.93 -1.41 17.30
CA PRO A 92 -25.29 -1.33 18.61
C PRO A 92 -25.74 -2.42 19.60
N GLU A 93 -27.03 -2.74 19.61
CA GLU A 93 -27.64 -3.78 20.45
C GLU A 93 -27.24 -5.21 20.06
N GLN A 94 -26.84 -5.45 18.80
CA GLN A 94 -26.43 -6.77 18.29
C GLN A 94 -24.96 -7.09 18.57
N ARG A 95 -24.13 -6.10 18.91
CA ARG A 95 -22.67 -6.26 19.06
C ARG A 95 -22.28 -7.31 20.09
N HIS A 96 -22.97 -7.32 21.24
CA HIS A 96 -22.69 -8.31 22.27
C HIS A 96 -23.03 -9.73 21.79
N ALA A 97 -24.18 -9.89 21.14
CA ALA A 97 -24.61 -11.16 20.58
C ALA A 97 -23.66 -11.66 19.47
N LEU A 98 -23.15 -10.77 18.62
CA LEU A 98 -22.13 -11.11 17.62
C LEU A 98 -20.86 -11.66 18.26
N VAL A 99 -20.31 -10.96 19.26
CA VAL A 99 -19.07 -11.39 19.93
C VAL A 99 -19.26 -12.75 20.60
N THR A 100 -20.35 -12.92 21.36
CA THR A 100 -20.66 -14.21 22.00
C THR A 100 -20.88 -15.33 20.98
N THR A 101 -21.52 -15.04 19.85
CA THR A 101 -21.71 -16.01 18.77
C THR A 101 -20.39 -16.40 18.14
N ALA A 102 -19.50 -15.43 17.86
CA ALA A 102 -18.18 -15.69 17.29
C ALA A 102 -17.28 -16.51 18.23
N GLU A 103 -17.41 -16.34 19.55
CA GLU A 103 -16.70 -17.16 20.53
C GLU A 103 -17.25 -18.60 20.64
N ALA A 104 -18.55 -18.78 20.40
CA ALA A 104 -19.23 -20.06 20.57
C ALA A 104 -19.28 -20.91 19.28
N GLU A 105 -19.24 -20.29 18.09
CA GLU A 105 -19.36 -20.95 16.80
C GLU A 105 -17.97 -21.14 16.15
N PRO A 106 -17.43 -22.38 16.09
CA PRO A 106 -16.11 -22.64 15.55
C PRO A 106 -15.96 -22.27 14.06
N SER A 107 -17.07 -22.22 13.32
CA SER A 107 -17.07 -21.84 11.91
C SER A 107 -16.89 -20.32 11.70
N ILE A 108 -16.90 -19.52 12.76
CA ILE A 108 -16.54 -18.10 12.76
C ILE A 108 -15.12 -17.99 13.33
N ILE A 109 -14.14 -17.75 12.46
CA ILE A 109 -12.72 -17.66 12.85
C ILE A 109 -12.43 -16.32 13.52
N ALA A 110 -13.04 -15.24 13.03
CA ALA A 110 -12.88 -13.90 13.58
C ALA A 110 -14.08 -13.00 13.25
N ALA A 111 -14.36 -12.06 14.15
CA ALA A 111 -15.31 -10.98 13.91
C ALA A 111 -14.64 -9.66 14.32
N GLU A 112 -14.33 -8.82 13.33
CA GLU A 112 -13.56 -7.59 13.53
C GLU A 112 -14.38 -6.37 13.10
N PRO A 113 -14.35 -5.25 13.85
CA PRO A 113 -14.92 -4.00 13.34
C PRO A 113 -14.25 -3.60 12.03
N GLU A 114 -15.05 -3.27 11.02
CA GLU A 114 -14.55 -2.84 9.71
C GLU A 114 -13.95 -1.44 9.82
N ARG A 115 -12.72 -1.31 9.31
CA ARG A 115 -11.90 -0.10 9.46
C ARG A 115 -11.99 0.77 8.21
N LEU A 116 -11.77 2.07 8.41
CA LEU A 116 -11.39 2.97 7.32
C LEU A 116 -9.89 2.80 7.04
N VAL A 117 -9.57 2.83 5.76
CA VAL A 117 -8.22 2.68 5.22
C VAL A 117 -7.95 3.83 4.26
N TYR A 118 -6.71 4.27 4.22
CA TYR A 118 -6.33 5.48 3.49
C TYR A 118 -5.18 5.21 2.53
N ALA A 119 -5.15 5.93 1.40
CA ALA A 119 -3.90 6.13 0.67
C ALA A 119 -2.89 6.70 1.66
N SER A 120 -1.71 6.08 1.80
CA SER A 120 -0.76 6.59 2.79
C SER A 120 -0.38 8.03 2.44
N PRO A 121 -0.31 8.95 3.41
CA PRO A 121 -0.12 10.37 3.12
C PRO A 121 1.07 10.63 2.22
N VAL A 122 0.87 11.34 1.11
CA VAL A 122 1.96 11.81 0.26
C VAL A 122 2.66 12.96 0.99
N ILE A 123 3.95 12.80 1.26
CA ILE A 123 4.74 13.77 1.99
C ILE A 123 5.25 14.84 1.01
N THR A 124 4.85 16.09 1.25
CA THR A 124 5.36 17.22 0.47
C THR A 124 6.73 17.68 1.00
N PRO A 125 7.62 18.23 0.14
CA PRO A 125 8.94 18.70 0.59
C PRO A 125 8.90 19.70 1.75
N GLN A 126 7.83 20.50 1.87
CA GLN A 126 7.66 21.48 2.95
C GLN A 126 7.33 20.85 4.31
N GLN A 127 6.85 19.60 4.35
CA GLN A 127 6.59 18.85 5.57
C GLN A 127 7.83 18.10 6.09
N ALA A 128 8.94 18.11 5.34
CA ALA A 128 10.19 17.55 5.81
C ALA A 128 10.81 18.45 6.89
N PRO A 129 11.30 17.90 8.01
CA PRO A 129 12.03 18.68 9.00
C PRO A 129 13.23 19.36 8.33
N THR A 130 13.24 20.69 8.32
CA THR A 130 14.35 21.50 7.80
C THR A 130 15.62 21.42 8.65
N GLU A 131 15.60 20.73 9.78
CA GLU A 131 16.63 20.79 10.83
C GLU A 131 17.48 19.52 11.00
N PHE A 132 17.52 18.62 10.02
CA PHE A 132 18.39 17.42 10.13
C PHE A 132 19.84 17.69 9.70
N TYR A 133 20.44 18.75 10.22
CA TYR A 133 21.89 18.93 10.26
C TYR A 133 22.30 19.18 11.71
N PRO A 134 22.99 18.25 12.38
CA PRO A 134 23.45 18.49 13.74
C PRO A 134 24.41 19.68 13.73
N ALA A 135 23.98 20.79 14.33
CA ALA A 135 24.80 21.96 14.55
C ALA A 135 25.86 21.63 15.60
N TYR A 136 27.05 21.21 15.18
CA TYR A 136 28.25 21.25 16.04
C TYR A 136 28.99 22.56 15.81
N ARG A 137 28.79 23.52 16.73
CA ARG A 137 29.83 24.50 17.13
C ARG A 137 30.76 23.74 18.10
N SER A 138 32.08 23.81 18.08
CA SER A 138 33.04 24.84 17.68
C SER A 138 34.42 24.20 17.51
N ASP A 139 35.12 24.44 16.40
CA ASP A 139 36.59 24.50 16.24
C ASP A 139 36.93 24.61 14.74
N GLU A 140 37.32 25.80 14.27
CA GLU A 140 37.29 26.18 12.84
C GLU A 140 38.19 25.35 11.91
N ASP A 141 39.25 24.70 12.41
CA ASP A 141 40.20 23.95 11.57
C ASP A 141 39.95 22.43 11.49
N VAL A 142 39.23 21.85 12.46
CA VAL A 142 38.81 20.43 12.44
C VAL A 142 37.50 20.27 11.64
N VAL A 143 36.65 21.30 11.66
CA VAL A 143 35.39 21.37 10.92
C VAL A 143 35.61 21.29 9.40
N ALA A 144 36.65 21.90 8.84
CA ALA A 144 36.81 21.97 7.38
C ALA A 144 37.16 20.63 6.68
N ARG A 145 37.82 19.69 7.37
CA ARG A 145 38.21 18.39 6.78
C ARG A 145 37.18 17.29 7.06
N HIS A 146 36.47 17.34 8.18
CA HIS A 146 35.36 16.42 8.48
C HIS A 146 34.09 16.78 7.69
N THR A 147 33.78 18.07 7.51
CA THR A 147 32.58 18.50 6.77
C THR A 147 32.54 18.02 5.34
N ARG A 148 33.65 17.94 4.59
CA ARG A 148 33.56 17.59 3.16
C ARG A 148 33.27 16.11 2.91
N ALA A 149 33.82 15.22 3.75
CA ALA A 149 33.57 13.78 3.67
C ALA A 149 32.22 13.39 4.30
N GLU A 150 31.83 14.04 5.39
CA GLU A 150 30.55 13.80 6.07
C GLU A 150 29.37 14.48 5.34
N MET A 151 29.57 15.65 4.71
CA MET A 151 28.55 16.23 3.82
C MET A 151 28.42 15.44 2.51
N ALA A 152 29.50 14.84 2.00
CA ALA A 152 29.42 13.91 0.87
C ALA A 152 28.70 12.60 1.28
N ALA A 153 28.95 12.10 2.49
CA ALA A 153 28.23 10.95 3.04
C ALA A 153 26.75 11.27 3.36
N ALA A 154 26.43 12.51 3.73
CA ALA A 154 25.07 12.96 4.00
C ALA A 154 24.25 13.26 2.74
N GLN A 155 24.89 13.46 1.58
CA GLN A 155 24.21 13.72 0.30
C GLN A 155 23.85 12.44 -0.47
N GLY A 156 24.36 11.28 -0.05
CA GLY A 156 24.11 10.01 -0.74
C GLY A 156 24.90 9.83 -2.03
N PRO A 157 24.65 8.72 -2.76
CA PRO A 157 25.16 8.55 -4.12
C PRO A 157 24.65 9.68 -5.04
N ALA A 158 25.50 10.11 -5.98
CA ALA A 158 25.06 10.98 -7.06
C ALA A 158 24.27 10.17 -8.10
N TRP A 159 22.98 10.47 -8.27
CA TRP A 159 22.10 9.79 -9.22
C TRP A 159 22.02 10.55 -10.54
N ASP A 160 22.28 9.89 -11.67
CA ASP A 160 22.11 10.49 -13.00
C ASP A 160 20.68 10.27 -13.49
N GLU A 161 19.78 11.21 -13.17
CA GLU A 161 18.36 11.09 -13.48
C GLU A 161 17.98 11.54 -14.91
N GLN A 162 18.96 11.69 -15.82
CA GLN A 162 18.67 11.99 -17.23
C GLN A 162 18.02 10.82 -17.96
N ARG A 163 18.43 9.58 -17.65
CA ARG A 163 17.96 8.36 -18.35
C ARG A 163 17.06 7.49 -17.51
N TRP A 164 17.34 7.38 -16.21
CA TRP A 164 16.63 6.52 -15.27
C TRP A 164 16.39 7.27 -13.97
N THR A 165 15.24 7.10 -13.34
CA THR A 165 15.04 7.67 -12.00
C THR A 165 16.04 7.09 -11.01
N TRP A 166 16.33 7.83 -9.94
CA TRP A 166 17.23 7.36 -8.87
C TRP A 166 16.76 6.03 -8.27
N GLY A 167 15.45 5.81 -8.21
CA GLY A 167 14.87 4.58 -7.67
C GLY A 167 15.28 3.35 -8.48
N LEU A 168 15.22 3.43 -9.81
CA LEU A 168 15.69 2.36 -10.69
C LEU A 168 17.21 2.16 -10.62
N GLN A 169 17.95 3.23 -10.34
CA GLN A 169 19.39 3.17 -10.13
C GLN A 169 19.72 2.45 -8.81
N ALA A 170 19.11 2.86 -7.71
CA ALA A 170 19.34 2.32 -6.37
C ALA A 170 19.04 0.82 -6.27
N ILE A 171 17.97 0.36 -6.93
CA ILE A 171 17.59 -1.06 -6.92
C ILE A 171 18.18 -1.84 -8.10
N HIS A 172 19.04 -1.24 -8.91
CA HIS A 172 19.63 -1.84 -10.12
C HIS A 172 18.63 -2.33 -11.19
N ALA A 173 17.35 -1.94 -11.15
CA ALA A 173 16.34 -2.32 -12.15
C ALA A 173 16.68 -1.83 -13.58
N HIS A 174 17.45 -0.75 -13.71
CA HIS A 174 17.93 -0.26 -15.00
C HIS A 174 18.98 -1.18 -15.66
N LEU A 175 19.63 -2.06 -14.89
CA LEU A 175 20.63 -3.03 -15.36
C LEU A 175 20.00 -4.40 -15.66
N SER A 176 18.79 -4.67 -15.17
CA SER A 176 18.12 -5.94 -15.40
C SER A 176 17.80 -6.14 -16.88
N SER A 177 18.07 -7.36 -17.37
CA SER A 177 17.63 -7.79 -18.71
C SER A 177 16.17 -8.27 -18.72
N LEU A 178 15.57 -8.42 -17.54
CA LEU A 178 14.19 -8.82 -17.34
C LEU A 178 13.29 -7.59 -17.40
N THR A 179 12.06 -7.80 -17.87
CA THR A 179 11.09 -6.74 -18.13
C THR A 179 9.75 -6.97 -17.42
N GLY A 180 9.58 -8.13 -16.79
CA GLY A 180 8.31 -8.57 -16.21
C GLY A 180 7.30 -9.03 -17.26
N ARG A 181 7.76 -9.33 -18.49
CA ARG A 181 6.92 -9.80 -19.59
C ARG A 181 6.05 -10.98 -19.17
N ASP A 182 4.79 -10.93 -19.55
CA ASP A 182 3.75 -11.95 -19.27
C ASP A 182 3.47 -12.19 -17.78
N VAL A 183 4.00 -11.34 -16.89
CA VAL A 183 3.67 -11.36 -15.46
C VAL A 183 2.61 -10.31 -15.17
N LYS A 184 1.58 -10.70 -14.40
CA LYS A 184 0.49 -9.81 -13.98
C LYS A 184 0.82 -9.17 -12.63
N ILE A 185 0.79 -7.84 -12.59
CA ILE A 185 0.91 -7.03 -11.37
C ILE A 185 -0.46 -6.42 -11.08
N ALA A 186 -0.99 -6.68 -9.89
CA ALA A 186 -2.19 -6.01 -9.40
C ALA A 186 -1.82 -4.83 -8.50
N VAL A 187 -2.38 -3.66 -8.78
CA VAL A 187 -2.27 -2.47 -7.93
C VAL A 187 -3.67 -2.11 -7.44
N LEU A 188 -3.87 -2.15 -6.13
CA LEU A 188 -5.14 -1.85 -5.47
C LEU A 188 -4.98 -0.50 -4.78
N ASP A 189 -5.62 0.53 -5.34
CA ASP A 189 -5.35 1.92 -4.99
C ASP A 189 -6.54 2.83 -5.33
N THR A 190 -6.31 4.12 -5.65
CA THR A 190 -7.33 5.12 -6.00
C THR A 190 -7.87 5.02 -7.43
N GLY A 191 -7.45 4.00 -8.18
CA GLY A 191 -7.82 3.78 -9.58
C GLY A 191 -6.63 3.91 -10.53
N VAL A 192 -6.92 4.08 -11.82
CA VAL A 192 -5.92 4.32 -12.87
C VAL A 192 -6.43 5.33 -13.90
N ASP A 193 -5.55 6.18 -14.41
CA ASP A 193 -5.76 6.87 -15.68
C ASP A 193 -5.59 5.87 -16.84
N THR A 194 -6.70 5.30 -17.31
CA THR A 194 -6.70 4.30 -18.38
C THR A 194 -6.22 4.84 -19.72
N ASP A 195 -6.30 6.16 -19.91
CA ASP A 195 -5.92 6.83 -21.15
C ASP A 195 -4.47 7.34 -21.12
N HIS A 196 -3.76 7.13 -20.01
CA HIS A 196 -2.36 7.51 -19.89
C HIS A 196 -1.51 6.78 -20.95
N PRO A 197 -0.79 7.50 -21.83
CA PRO A 197 -0.12 6.90 -23.00
C PRO A 197 0.92 5.84 -22.63
N ASP A 198 1.56 5.99 -21.45
CA ASP A 198 2.52 5.02 -20.96
C ASP A 198 1.92 3.65 -20.61
N PHE A 199 0.61 3.54 -20.39
CA PHE A 199 -0.06 2.27 -20.04
C PHE A 199 -0.76 1.60 -21.24
N ALA A 200 -0.72 2.24 -22.41
CA ALA A 200 -1.39 1.77 -23.61
C ALA A 200 -1.03 0.31 -23.94
N GLY A 201 -2.05 -0.53 -24.11
CA GLY A 201 -1.91 -1.95 -24.47
C GLY A 201 -1.39 -2.87 -23.37
N ARG A 202 -1.23 -2.38 -22.13
CA ARG A 202 -0.70 -3.17 -20.99
C ARG A 202 -1.66 -3.32 -19.83
N ILE A 203 -2.71 -2.49 -19.76
CA ILE A 203 -3.85 -2.70 -18.85
C ILE A 203 -4.62 -3.93 -19.34
N GLU A 204 -4.60 -5.00 -18.56
CA GLU A 204 -5.28 -6.26 -18.88
C GLU A 204 -6.70 -6.29 -18.31
N ALA A 205 -6.87 -5.82 -17.07
CA ALA A 205 -8.18 -5.73 -16.45
C ALA A 205 -8.23 -4.57 -15.44
N THR A 206 -9.43 -4.03 -15.27
CA THR A 206 -9.72 -2.98 -14.30
C THR A 206 -11.01 -3.29 -13.54
N ALA A 207 -11.07 -2.93 -12.28
CA ALA A 207 -12.27 -3.06 -11.46
C ALA A 207 -12.40 -1.90 -10.48
N SER A 208 -13.62 -1.48 -10.18
CA SER A 208 -13.89 -0.57 -9.05
C SER A 208 -14.69 -1.32 -7.99
N PHE A 209 -14.21 -1.25 -6.76
CA PHE A 209 -14.90 -1.69 -5.54
C PHE A 209 -15.35 -0.49 -4.71
N VAL A 210 -15.14 0.73 -5.24
CA VAL A 210 -15.63 1.96 -4.65
C VAL A 210 -17.02 2.23 -5.22
N PRO A 211 -18.05 2.25 -4.36
CA PRO A 211 -19.40 2.47 -4.82
C PRO A 211 -19.58 3.82 -5.52
N ASN A 212 -20.42 3.85 -6.56
CA ASN A 212 -20.69 5.00 -7.42
C ASN A 212 -19.46 5.67 -8.07
N GLU A 213 -18.28 5.03 -8.04
CA GLU A 213 -17.08 5.51 -8.72
C GLU A 213 -16.60 4.50 -9.76
N SER A 214 -16.33 5.00 -10.97
CA SER A 214 -15.62 4.23 -11.99
C SER A 214 -14.15 4.00 -11.59
N VAL A 215 -13.43 3.15 -12.33
CA VAL A 215 -12.00 2.87 -12.06
C VAL A 215 -11.05 4.06 -12.31
N VAL A 216 -11.56 5.16 -12.87
CA VAL A 216 -10.78 6.37 -13.15
C VAL A 216 -10.15 6.92 -11.86
N ASP A 217 -8.88 7.28 -11.95
CA ASP A 217 -8.13 7.84 -10.82
C ASP A 217 -8.39 9.35 -10.66
N GLY A 218 -9.34 9.70 -9.80
CA GLY A 218 -9.59 11.10 -9.44
C GLY A 218 -8.61 11.67 -8.39
N ASN A 219 -7.71 10.85 -7.84
CA ASN A 219 -6.74 11.27 -6.81
C ASN A 219 -5.33 11.46 -7.38
N GLY A 220 -4.90 10.53 -8.23
CA GLY A 220 -3.57 10.47 -8.86
C GLY A 220 -2.57 9.53 -8.18
N HIS A 221 -2.87 9.04 -6.97
CA HIS A 221 -2.01 8.14 -6.22
C HIS A 221 -1.88 6.76 -6.90
N GLY A 222 -2.99 6.16 -7.33
CA GLY A 222 -3.01 4.86 -8.00
C GLY A 222 -2.27 4.85 -9.34
N THR A 223 -2.47 5.88 -10.17
CA THR A 223 -1.74 6.08 -11.44
C THR A 223 -0.24 6.16 -11.20
N HIS A 224 0.18 6.87 -10.14
CA HIS A 224 1.58 6.98 -9.75
C HIS A 224 2.16 5.63 -9.30
N CYS A 225 1.43 4.87 -8.47
CA CYS A 225 1.85 3.55 -8.01
C CYS A 225 1.98 2.52 -9.15
N ILE A 226 0.99 2.49 -10.06
CA ILE A 226 1.02 1.65 -11.28
C ILE A 226 2.23 2.01 -12.14
N GLY A 227 2.49 3.31 -12.31
CA GLY A 227 3.66 3.77 -13.04
C GLY A 227 4.99 3.31 -12.43
N THR A 228 5.14 3.35 -11.11
CA THR A 228 6.39 2.93 -10.47
C THR A 228 6.62 1.43 -10.67
N ALA A 229 5.57 0.61 -10.51
CA ALA A 229 5.68 -0.84 -10.67
C ALA A 229 5.90 -1.25 -12.14
N ALA A 230 5.16 -0.64 -13.06
CA ALA A 230 4.97 -1.13 -14.42
C ALA A 230 5.07 -0.05 -15.50
N GLY A 231 5.64 1.13 -15.24
CA GLY A 231 5.89 2.15 -16.25
C GLY A 231 6.76 1.63 -17.41
N PRO A 232 6.60 2.16 -18.64
CA PRO A 232 7.30 1.65 -19.81
C PRO A 232 8.81 1.93 -19.75
N ALA A 233 9.58 1.18 -20.53
CA ALA A 233 11.02 1.40 -20.64
C ALA A 233 11.36 2.74 -21.32
N LYS A 234 10.42 3.25 -22.12
CA LYS A 234 10.52 4.50 -22.88
C LYS A 234 9.22 5.29 -22.68
N PRO A 235 9.13 6.10 -21.61
CA PRO A 235 7.96 6.95 -21.40
C PRO A 235 7.89 8.05 -22.45
N GLN A 236 6.72 8.67 -22.59
CA GLN A 236 6.56 9.81 -23.50
C GLN A 236 7.47 10.99 -23.13
N GLN A 237 7.68 11.20 -21.83
CA GLN A 237 8.51 12.29 -21.31
C GLN A 237 9.33 11.82 -20.11
N GLY A 238 10.48 12.46 -19.89
CA GLY A 238 11.33 12.21 -18.73
C GLY A 238 12.13 10.90 -18.78
N PRO A 239 12.81 10.55 -17.68
CA PRO A 239 13.61 9.34 -17.57
C PRO A 239 12.72 8.09 -17.44
N ARG A 240 13.26 6.91 -17.75
CA ARG A 240 12.59 5.64 -17.43
C ARG A 240 12.38 5.54 -15.92
N TYR A 241 11.15 5.22 -15.51
CA TYR A 241 10.76 5.15 -14.09
C TYR A 241 10.13 3.82 -13.68
N GLY A 242 9.59 3.04 -14.62
CA GLY A 242 8.96 1.75 -14.30
C GLY A 242 9.95 0.60 -14.15
N VAL A 243 9.73 -0.23 -13.13
CA VAL A 243 10.54 -1.42 -12.83
C VAL A 243 10.28 -2.55 -13.83
N ALA A 244 9.05 -3.07 -13.87
CA ALA A 244 8.63 -4.19 -14.73
C ALA A 244 7.89 -3.69 -15.98
N CYS A 245 8.66 -3.13 -16.91
CA CYS A 245 8.16 -2.33 -18.03
C CYS A 245 7.30 -3.06 -19.08
N GLU A 246 7.28 -4.40 -19.09
CA GLU A 246 6.46 -5.21 -20.00
C GLU A 246 5.44 -6.09 -19.27
N SER A 247 5.23 -5.83 -17.97
CA SER A 247 4.20 -6.50 -17.18
C SER A 247 2.79 -6.13 -17.64
N ARG A 248 1.85 -7.03 -17.35
CA ARG A 248 0.41 -6.82 -17.51
C ARG A 248 -0.14 -6.18 -16.24
N ILE A 249 -0.92 -5.13 -16.40
CA ILE A 249 -1.43 -4.31 -15.29
C ILE A 249 -2.86 -4.74 -14.99
N LEU A 250 -3.11 -5.08 -13.73
CA LEU A 250 -4.44 -5.23 -13.16
C LEU A 250 -4.65 -4.05 -12.19
N ALA A 251 -5.61 -3.17 -12.47
CA ALA A 251 -5.86 -1.99 -11.64
C ALA A 251 -7.21 -2.10 -10.93
N ALA A 252 -7.18 -2.16 -9.60
CA ALA A 252 -8.39 -2.20 -8.80
C ALA A 252 -8.52 -0.92 -7.97
N LYS A 253 -9.62 -0.20 -8.15
CA LYS A 253 -9.96 0.95 -7.32
C LYS A 253 -10.61 0.45 -6.04
N VAL A 254 -9.88 0.57 -4.93
CA VAL A 254 -10.35 0.23 -3.57
C VAL A 254 -10.35 1.45 -2.64
N LEU A 255 -9.84 2.58 -3.13
CA LEU A 255 -9.89 3.88 -2.48
C LEU A 255 -10.63 4.89 -3.38
N ASN A 256 -11.50 5.68 -2.78
CA ASN A 256 -12.26 6.72 -3.46
C ASN A 256 -11.36 7.89 -3.91
N ASN A 257 -11.94 8.87 -4.59
CA ASN A 257 -11.18 10.03 -5.09
C ASN A 257 -10.56 10.90 -3.99
N ALA A 258 -11.02 10.80 -2.74
CA ALA A 258 -10.42 11.41 -1.58
C ALA A 258 -9.29 10.57 -0.95
N GLY A 259 -9.01 9.38 -1.48
CA GLY A 259 -7.99 8.47 -0.95
C GLY A 259 -8.47 7.65 0.26
N THR A 260 -9.77 7.46 0.43
CA THR A 260 -10.37 6.69 1.53
C THR A 260 -11.06 5.44 1.02
N GLY A 261 -10.93 4.32 1.73
CA GLY A 261 -11.67 3.09 1.49
C GLY A 261 -11.92 2.32 2.78
N THR A 262 -12.42 1.09 2.66
CA THR A 262 -12.76 0.22 3.78
C THR A 262 -12.09 -1.14 3.66
N ASP A 263 -11.99 -1.86 4.79
CA ASP A 263 -11.48 -3.25 4.79
C ASP A 263 -12.25 -4.13 3.78
N GLY A 264 -13.59 -4.02 3.69
CA GLY A 264 -14.39 -4.77 2.74
C GLY A 264 -13.99 -4.54 1.27
N GLN A 265 -13.72 -3.29 0.89
CA GLN A 265 -13.31 -2.93 -0.47
C GLN A 265 -11.93 -3.49 -0.81
N ILE A 266 -11.00 -3.44 0.14
CA ILE A 266 -9.63 -3.93 -0.06
C ILE A 266 -9.63 -5.46 -0.16
N LEU A 267 -10.35 -6.15 0.74
CA LEU A 267 -10.47 -7.61 0.71
C LEU A 267 -11.11 -8.08 -0.60
N ALA A 268 -12.14 -7.39 -1.10
CA ALA A 268 -12.75 -7.67 -2.39
C ALA A 268 -11.76 -7.49 -3.56
N GLY A 269 -11.02 -6.38 -3.57
CA GLY A 269 -9.97 -6.13 -4.57
C GLY A 269 -8.86 -7.18 -4.54
N MET A 270 -8.46 -7.64 -3.36
CA MET A 270 -7.45 -8.69 -3.19
C MET A 270 -7.95 -10.02 -3.75
N ALA A 271 -9.21 -10.38 -3.48
CA ALA A 271 -9.87 -11.55 -4.07
C ALA A 271 -9.83 -11.52 -5.60
N TRP A 272 -10.26 -10.39 -6.15
CA TRP A 272 -10.32 -10.16 -7.58
C TRP A 272 -8.94 -10.30 -8.23
N ALA A 273 -7.90 -9.72 -7.62
CA ALA A 273 -6.54 -9.82 -8.13
C ALA A 273 -6.01 -11.26 -8.13
N VAL A 274 -6.24 -12.03 -7.05
CA VAL A 274 -5.88 -13.45 -6.98
C VAL A 274 -6.61 -14.25 -8.06
N ALA A 275 -7.92 -14.02 -8.24
CA ALA A 275 -8.71 -14.72 -9.24
C ALA A 275 -8.31 -14.37 -10.70
N HIS A 276 -7.78 -13.16 -10.93
CA HIS A 276 -7.23 -12.76 -12.23
C HIS A 276 -5.79 -13.26 -12.46
N GLY A 277 -5.22 -14.01 -11.52
CA GLY A 277 -3.90 -14.62 -11.62
C GLY A 277 -2.77 -13.62 -11.41
N ALA A 278 -2.97 -12.58 -10.60
CA ALA A 278 -1.89 -11.67 -10.21
C ALA A 278 -0.75 -12.46 -9.55
N ARG A 279 0.50 -12.27 -10.01
CA ARG A 279 1.67 -12.83 -9.30
C ARG A 279 2.02 -12.00 -8.08
N VAL A 280 1.67 -10.72 -8.10
CA VAL A 280 1.89 -9.80 -6.99
C VAL A 280 0.75 -8.80 -6.87
N ILE A 281 0.34 -8.52 -5.64
CA ILE A 281 -0.61 -7.46 -5.26
C ILE A 281 0.18 -6.38 -4.53
N SER A 282 0.06 -5.14 -5.01
CA SER A 282 0.65 -3.95 -4.40
C SER A 282 -0.42 -3.13 -3.69
N LEU A 283 -0.24 -2.93 -2.37
CA LEU A 283 -1.13 -2.17 -1.48
C LEU A 283 -0.41 -0.93 -0.95
N SER A 284 -0.53 0.19 -1.65
CA SER A 284 0.08 1.47 -1.24
C SER A 284 -0.86 2.28 -0.34
N LEU A 285 -1.41 1.58 0.64
CA LEU A 285 -2.48 2.04 1.50
C LEU A 285 -2.30 1.48 2.91
N GLY A 286 -2.98 2.06 3.88
CA GLY A 286 -3.02 1.48 5.20
C GLY A 286 -3.82 2.27 6.22
N ALA A 287 -3.91 1.70 7.41
CA ALA A 287 -4.48 2.34 8.59
C ALA A 287 -3.51 2.23 9.77
N ARG A 288 -3.58 3.24 10.65
CA ARG A 288 -2.71 3.37 11.82
C ARG A 288 -2.83 2.16 12.75
N VAL A 289 -1.74 1.84 13.43
CA VAL A 289 -1.64 0.76 14.42
C VAL A 289 -1.07 1.34 15.71
N GLN A 290 -1.70 1.06 16.84
CA GLN A 290 -1.14 1.46 18.14
C GLN A 290 -0.03 0.49 18.57
N PRO A 291 0.98 0.95 19.34
CA PRO A 291 1.97 0.06 19.93
C PRO A 291 1.31 -1.08 20.72
N GLY A 292 1.69 -2.32 20.41
CA GLY A 292 1.11 -3.53 21.03
C GLY A 292 -0.22 -4.01 20.43
N GLU A 293 -0.81 -3.29 19.49
CA GLU A 293 -2.01 -3.75 18.78
C GLU A 293 -1.66 -4.87 17.78
N LEU A 294 -2.45 -5.95 17.79
CA LEU A 294 -2.27 -7.10 16.92
C LEU A 294 -2.74 -6.83 15.49
N PHE A 295 -2.24 -7.62 14.55
CA PHE A 295 -2.70 -7.57 13.16
C PHE A 295 -4.10 -8.21 13.00
N PRO A 296 -4.89 -7.71 12.03
CA PRO A 296 -6.20 -8.29 11.71
C PRO A 296 -6.08 -9.70 11.11
N GLN A 297 -6.83 -10.66 11.66
CA GLN A 297 -6.87 -12.05 11.20
C GLN A 297 -7.51 -12.18 9.81
N THR A 298 -8.43 -11.27 9.48
CA THR A 298 -9.10 -11.21 8.18
C THR A 298 -8.10 -11.03 7.03
N TYR A 299 -7.19 -10.05 7.14
CA TYR A 299 -6.11 -9.84 6.18
C TYR A 299 -5.08 -10.95 6.21
N GLU A 300 -4.65 -11.42 7.38
CA GLU A 300 -3.65 -12.49 7.49
C GLU A 300 -4.12 -13.78 6.79
N LYS A 301 -5.37 -14.18 7.01
CA LYS A 301 -5.93 -15.40 6.41
C LYS A 301 -6.12 -15.27 4.91
N LEU A 302 -6.50 -14.09 4.43
CA LEU A 302 -6.54 -13.83 3.00
C LEU A 302 -5.14 -13.86 2.38
N ALA A 303 -4.15 -13.30 3.08
CA ALA A 303 -2.76 -13.29 2.61
C ALA A 303 -2.16 -14.70 2.55
N GLN A 304 -2.42 -15.55 3.54
CA GLN A 304 -2.04 -16.97 3.53
C GLN A 304 -2.60 -17.67 2.28
N ARG A 305 -3.89 -17.48 1.99
CA ARG A 305 -4.55 -18.07 0.81
C ARG A 305 -4.00 -17.52 -0.52
N ALA A 306 -3.64 -16.24 -0.56
CA ALA A 306 -3.01 -15.65 -1.74
C ALA A 306 -1.63 -16.27 -1.99
N LEU A 307 -0.81 -16.46 -0.95
CA LEU A 307 0.49 -17.11 -1.04
C LEU A 307 0.38 -18.57 -1.52
N GLU A 308 -0.59 -19.32 -0.99
CA GLU A 308 -0.88 -20.70 -1.41
C GLU A 308 -1.27 -20.80 -2.90
N ARG A 309 -1.88 -19.73 -3.44
CA ARG A 309 -2.24 -19.60 -4.86
C ARG A 309 -1.15 -18.99 -5.73
N GLY A 310 0.04 -18.73 -5.17
CA GLY A 310 1.19 -18.20 -5.91
C GLY A 310 1.23 -16.67 -6.05
N THR A 311 0.39 -15.95 -5.31
CA THR A 311 0.34 -14.48 -5.29
C THR A 311 1.06 -13.92 -4.06
N VAL A 312 2.07 -13.08 -4.28
CA VAL A 312 2.73 -12.32 -3.20
C VAL A 312 1.96 -11.04 -2.91
N ILE A 313 1.82 -10.63 -1.66
CA ILE A 313 1.25 -9.33 -1.30
C ILE A 313 2.34 -8.45 -0.70
N VAL A 314 2.45 -7.23 -1.20
CA VAL A 314 3.35 -6.19 -0.68
C VAL A 314 2.52 -4.98 -0.25
N ALA A 315 2.84 -4.40 0.89
CA ALA A 315 2.10 -3.27 1.44
C ALA A 315 3.03 -2.21 2.04
N ALA A 316 2.57 -0.95 1.97
CA ALA A 316 3.28 0.19 2.52
C ALA A 316 3.38 0.09 4.05
N ALA A 317 4.58 0.30 4.61
CA ALA A 317 4.76 0.22 6.06
C ALA A 317 4.01 1.31 6.83
N GLY A 318 3.70 2.45 6.21
CA GLY A 318 3.06 3.61 6.84
C GLY A 318 3.97 4.84 6.93
N ASN A 319 3.38 6.01 7.05
CA ASN A 319 4.03 7.33 6.97
C ASN A 319 3.83 8.20 8.23
N GLU A 320 3.54 7.58 9.38
CA GLU A 320 3.17 8.27 10.62
C GLU A 320 4.34 8.55 11.55
N SER A 321 5.54 8.08 11.22
CA SER A 321 6.71 8.31 12.04
C SER A 321 7.21 9.75 11.92
N ASN A 322 7.93 10.18 12.95
CA ASN A 322 8.75 11.39 12.91
C ASN A 322 10.11 11.01 13.49
N ARG A 323 10.89 10.29 12.67
CA ARG A 323 12.21 9.79 13.05
C ARG A 323 13.22 10.93 13.23
N PRO A 324 14.25 10.73 14.08
CA PRO A 324 14.54 9.55 14.88
C PRO A 324 13.75 9.36 16.20
N PRO A 325 13.18 10.38 16.88
CA PRO A 325 12.67 10.18 18.23
C PRO A 325 11.34 9.40 18.29
N ASP A 326 10.55 9.42 17.22
CA ASP A 326 9.21 8.82 17.20
C ASP A 326 9.05 7.86 16.02
N ILE A 327 9.11 6.56 16.31
CA ILE A 327 8.90 5.48 15.35
C ILE A 327 7.53 4.86 15.62
N LYS A 328 6.61 4.99 14.66
CA LYS A 328 5.30 4.34 14.74
C LYS A 328 5.35 2.90 14.25
N PRO A 329 4.48 2.02 14.76
CA PRO A 329 4.34 0.65 14.27
C PRO A 329 4.01 0.60 12.78
N VAL A 330 4.47 -0.45 12.10
CA VAL A 330 3.98 -0.78 10.75
C VAL A 330 2.45 -0.81 10.75
N GLY A 331 1.85 -0.10 9.79
CA GLY A 331 0.40 0.00 9.62
C GLY A 331 -0.22 -1.29 9.11
N ARG A 332 -1.54 -1.40 9.19
CA ARG A 332 -2.29 -2.51 8.58
C ARG A 332 -2.67 -2.16 7.15
N PRO A 333 -2.70 -3.12 6.20
CA PRO A 333 -2.50 -4.56 6.40
C PRO A 333 -1.02 -5.00 6.39
N ALA A 334 -0.06 -4.09 6.21
CA ALA A 334 1.36 -4.43 6.16
C ALA A 334 1.89 -5.12 7.43
N ASN A 335 1.21 -4.98 8.57
CA ASN A 335 1.58 -5.63 9.82
C ASN A 335 1.22 -7.12 9.91
N CYS A 336 0.50 -7.68 8.93
CA CYS A 336 0.24 -9.11 8.84
C CYS A 336 1.52 -9.88 8.46
N PRO A 337 1.90 -10.96 9.18
CA PRO A 337 3.10 -11.75 8.88
C PRO A 337 3.19 -12.29 7.44
N SER A 338 2.04 -12.59 6.81
CA SER A 338 1.98 -13.08 5.44
C SER A 338 2.01 -11.97 4.37
N ILE A 339 2.11 -10.70 4.76
CA ILE A 339 2.21 -9.54 3.86
C ILE A 339 3.60 -8.91 4.00
N LEU A 340 4.23 -8.57 2.86
CA LEU A 340 5.53 -7.91 2.88
C LEU A 340 5.40 -6.41 3.15
N ALA A 341 5.76 -5.97 4.35
CA ALA A 341 5.88 -4.57 4.72
C ALA A 341 7.11 -3.90 4.08
N VAL A 342 6.87 -2.79 3.38
CA VAL A 342 7.91 -2.05 2.64
C VAL A 342 8.18 -0.70 3.29
N ALA A 343 9.41 -0.51 3.77
CA ALA A 343 9.90 0.76 4.28
C ALA A 343 10.42 1.69 3.18
N ALA A 344 10.38 2.99 3.42
CA ALA A 344 10.83 4.02 2.48
C ALA A 344 12.26 4.48 2.76
N LEU A 345 13.06 4.53 1.71
CA LEU A 345 14.40 5.12 1.72
C LEU A 345 14.44 6.47 1.02
N THR A 346 15.37 7.31 1.45
CA THR A 346 15.74 8.56 0.78
C THR A 346 16.80 8.32 -0.29
N LYS A 347 17.10 9.35 -1.10
CA LYS A 347 18.22 9.33 -2.06
C LYS A 347 19.58 9.11 -1.38
N ALA A 348 19.69 9.37 -0.08
CA ALA A 348 20.89 9.11 0.72
C ALA A 348 21.00 7.67 1.23
N ILE A 349 20.08 6.77 0.83
CA ILE A 349 20.04 5.37 1.29
C ILE A 349 19.90 5.30 2.82
N THR A 350 19.13 6.22 3.38
CA THR A 350 18.73 6.26 4.79
C THR A 350 17.22 6.11 4.89
N SER A 351 16.71 5.62 6.03
CA SER A 351 15.28 5.55 6.29
C SER A 351 14.64 6.94 6.19
N ALA A 352 13.58 7.06 5.40
CA ALA A 352 12.82 8.30 5.30
C ALA A 352 12.17 8.62 6.64
N PHE A 353 12.16 9.90 7.03
CA PHE A 353 11.79 10.31 8.38
C PHE A 353 10.35 9.90 8.78
N PHE A 354 9.46 9.78 7.80
CA PHE A 354 8.07 9.38 7.97
C PHE A 354 7.86 7.86 8.02
N SER A 355 8.81 7.06 7.54
CA SER A 355 8.61 5.61 7.37
C SER A 355 8.37 4.94 8.71
N ASN A 356 7.30 4.16 8.86
CA ASN A 356 7.10 3.37 10.07
C ASN A 356 8.15 2.27 10.23
N GLY A 357 8.19 1.68 11.42
CA GLY A 357 9.16 0.66 11.79
C GLY A 357 8.54 -0.52 12.52
N GLY A 358 9.24 -1.65 12.48
CA GLY A 358 8.88 -2.89 13.16
C GLY A 358 9.15 -2.81 14.64
N VAL A 359 8.28 -2.08 15.34
CA VAL A 359 8.33 -1.89 16.80
C VAL A 359 7.29 -2.74 17.54
N ASN A 360 6.43 -3.46 16.81
CA ASN A 360 5.59 -4.53 17.36
C ASN A 360 6.32 -5.88 17.18
N GLY A 361 6.21 -6.78 18.16
CA GLY A 361 6.98 -8.04 18.21
C GLY A 361 6.19 -9.32 17.88
N GLN A 362 4.92 -9.20 17.50
CA GLN A 362 4.05 -10.32 17.12
C GLN A 362 3.37 -9.99 15.78
N GLY A 363 4.18 -9.92 14.72
CA GLY A 363 3.80 -9.27 13.46
C GLY A 363 4.11 -7.76 13.49
N GLY A 364 4.13 -7.15 12.30
CA GLY A 364 4.51 -5.76 12.14
C GLY A 364 5.99 -5.53 11.83
N GLU A 365 6.76 -6.56 11.47
CA GLU A 365 8.15 -6.39 11.05
C GLU A 365 8.24 -5.66 9.70
N VAL A 366 9.26 -4.82 9.54
CA VAL A 366 9.65 -4.35 8.21
C VAL A 366 10.35 -5.50 7.49
N ASN A 367 9.92 -5.83 6.27
CA ASN A 367 10.51 -6.94 5.53
C ASN A 367 11.63 -6.49 4.59
N ILE A 368 11.47 -5.34 3.95
CA ILE A 368 12.43 -4.80 2.98
C ILE A 368 12.28 -3.28 2.87
N ALA A 369 13.33 -2.59 2.41
CA ALA A 369 13.31 -1.16 2.16
C ALA A 369 13.50 -0.86 0.67
N ALA A 370 12.78 0.13 0.17
CA ALA A 370 12.84 0.53 -1.24
C ALA A 370 12.77 2.06 -1.41
N PRO A 371 13.09 2.60 -2.60
CA PRO A 371 13.03 4.03 -2.89
C PRO A 371 11.65 4.64 -2.62
N GLY A 372 11.55 5.58 -1.69
CA GLY A 372 10.26 6.19 -1.29
C GLY A 372 10.28 7.71 -1.15
N TRP A 373 11.39 8.38 -1.44
CA TRP A 373 11.50 9.85 -1.40
C TRP A 373 11.65 10.45 -2.80
N GLN A 374 10.77 11.38 -3.17
CA GLN A 374 10.79 12.05 -4.47
C GLN A 374 10.90 11.06 -5.64
N VAL A 375 10.04 10.04 -5.60
CA VAL A 375 9.93 9.03 -6.67
C VAL A 375 9.12 9.65 -7.79
N HIS A 376 9.72 9.77 -8.97
CA HIS A 376 9.06 10.26 -10.19
C HIS A 376 8.28 9.13 -10.87
N SER A 377 7.01 9.37 -11.18
CA SER A 377 6.15 8.41 -11.89
C SER A 377 5.02 9.12 -12.65
N ALA A 378 4.18 8.33 -13.31
CA ALA A 378 2.98 8.77 -14.04
C ALA A 378 1.99 9.55 -13.14
N ALA A 379 1.26 10.47 -13.75
CA ALA A 379 0.19 11.24 -13.12
C ALA A 379 -1.00 11.36 -14.07
N PRO A 380 -2.25 11.46 -13.57
CA PRO A 380 -3.42 11.56 -14.43
C PRO A 380 -3.33 12.71 -15.45
N GLY A 381 -3.95 12.52 -16.61
CA GLY A 381 -3.90 13.45 -17.74
C GLY A 381 -2.65 13.29 -18.61
N GLY A 382 -2.00 12.12 -18.56
CA GLY A 382 -0.78 11.83 -19.32
C GLY A 382 0.48 12.53 -18.80
N GLY A 383 0.47 12.99 -17.55
CA GLY A 383 1.54 13.76 -16.92
C GLY A 383 2.50 12.90 -16.09
N TYR A 384 3.41 13.57 -15.39
CA TYR A 384 4.37 12.93 -14.48
C TYR A 384 4.63 13.83 -13.29
N GLN A 385 4.83 13.23 -12.12
CA GLN A 385 5.12 13.99 -10.90
C GLN A 385 5.99 13.20 -9.91
N PRO A 386 6.77 13.87 -9.06
CA PRO A 386 7.42 13.24 -7.92
C PRO A 386 6.48 13.15 -6.71
N MET A 387 6.46 12.00 -6.04
CA MET A 387 5.79 11.80 -4.76
C MET A 387 6.71 11.14 -3.73
N SER A 388 6.41 11.31 -2.45
CA SER A 388 7.15 10.71 -1.34
C SER A 388 6.21 9.96 -0.40
N GLY A 389 6.60 8.74 -0.03
CA GLY A 389 5.86 7.88 0.87
C GLY A 389 6.35 6.43 0.79
N THR A 390 6.02 5.63 1.81
CA THR A 390 6.10 4.16 1.71
C THR A 390 5.21 3.62 0.59
N SER A 391 4.16 4.35 0.22
CA SER A 391 3.38 4.15 -1.01
C SER A 391 4.20 4.13 -2.29
N MET A 392 5.30 4.89 -2.38
CA MET A 392 6.14 4.89 -3.57
C MET A 392 7.24 3.82 -3.51
N ALA A 393 7.62 3.39 -2.30
CA ALA A 393 8.54 2.28 -2.10
C ALA A 393 7.91 0.93 -2.46
N THR A 394 6.66 0.71 -2.04
CA THR A 394 5.90 -0.53 -2.25
C THR A 394 5.82 -1.01 -3.71
N PRO A 395 5.49 -0.16 -4.70
CA PRO A 395 5.40 -0.59 -6.10
C PRO A 395 6.76 -0.94 -6.72
N HIS A 396 7.89 -0.42 -6.20
CA HIS A 396 9.21 -0.92 -6.64
C HIS A 396 9.37 -2.40 -6.31
N VAL A 397 8.97 -2.82 -5.10
CA VAL A 397 9.02 -4.23 -4.66
C VAL A 397 8.09 -5.08 -5.53
N ALA A 398 6.88 -4.60 -5.83
CA ALA A 398 5.96 -5.30 -6.73
C ALA A 398 6.57 -5.52 -8.12
N GLY A 399 7.20 -4.49 -8.68
CA GLY A 399 7.93 -4.59 -9.94
C GLY A 399 9.05 -5.63 -9.90
N VAL A 400 9.88 -5.63 -8.84
CA VAL A 400 10.96 -6.63 -8.70
C VAL A 400 10.43 -8.05 -8.54
N ILE A 401 9.32 -8.26 -7.81
CA ILE A 401 8.67 -9.58 -7.74
C ILE A 401 8.23 -10.04 -9.13
N ALA A 402 7.76 -9.13 -10.00
CA ALA A 402 7.43 -9.49 -11.37
C ALA A 402 8.66 -9.86 -12.20
N LEU A 403 9.80 -9.18 -12.02
CA LEU A 403 11.07 -9.58 -12.64
C LEU A 403 11.52 -10.96 -12.16
N LEU A 404 11.46 -11.22 -10.85
CA LEU A 404 11.79 -12.53 -10.26
C LEU A 404 10.86 -13.64 -10.74
N SER A 405 9.57 -13.33 -10.94
CA SER A 405 8.57 -14.25 -11.48
C SER A 405 8.86 -14.58 -12.95
N GLN A 406 9.33 -13.61 -13.75
CA GLN A 406 9.78 -13.87 -15.12
C GLN A 406 11.01 -14.78 -15.14
N ALA A 407 11.98 -14.54 -14.25
CA ALA A 407 13.18 -15.37 -14.13
C ALA A 407 12.85 -16.80 -13.68
N ASN A 408 11.82 -16.96 -12.83
CA ASN A 408 11.44 -18.23 -12.23
C ASN A 408 9.91 -18.48 -12.34
N PRO A 409 9.36 -18.81 -13.53
CA PRO A 409 7.91 -18.89 -13.74
C PRO A 409 7.18 -19.88 -12.83
N ASN A 410 7.87 -20.95 -12.41
CA ASN A 410 7.32 -22.02 -11.57
C ASN A 410 7.64 -21.84 -10.07
N ALA A 411 8.31 -20.77 -9.67
CA ALA A 411 8.60 -20.52 -8.25
C ALA A 411 7.31 -20.31 -7.46
N SER A 412 7.25 -20.86 -6.26
CA SER A 412 6.17 -20.57 -5.32
C SER A 412 6.25 -19.11 -4.86
N ALA A 413 5.15 -18.57 -4.31
CA ALA A 413 5.17 -17.23 -3.72
C ALA A 413 6.21 -17.12 -2.58
N ALA A 414 6.35 -18.18 -1.77
CA ALA A 414 7.34 -18.25 -0.70
C ALA A 414 8.78 -18.20 -1.23
N ASP A 415 9.06 -18.91 -2.34
CA ASP A 415 10.39 -18.88 -2.98
C ASP A 415 10.72 -17.48 -3.53
N LEU A 416 9.74 -16.80 -4.13
CA LEU A 416 9.90 -15.42 -4.61
C LEU A 416 10.20 -14.46 -3.45
N VAL A 417 9.49 -14.59 -2.34
CA VAL A 417 9.73 -13.79 -1.11
C VAL A 417 11.13 -14.06 -0.55
N ALA A 418 11.56 -15.32 -0.52
CA ALA A 418 12.89 -15.70 -0.05
C ALA A 418 14.00 -15.17 -0.97
N ALA A 419 13.83 -15.28 -2.29
CA ALA A 419 14.75 -14.73 -3.28
C ALA A 419 14.85 -13.19 -3.17
N LEU A 420 13.73 -12.50 -3.01
CA LEU A 420 13.69 -11.05 -2.79
C LEU A 420 14.48 -10.64 -1.53
N LYS A 421 14.24 -11.30 -0.40
CA LYS A 421 14.89 -10.96 0.88
C LYS A 421 16.38 -11.31 0.87
N SER A 422 16.76 -12.44 0.29
CA SER A 422 18.17 -12.86 0.21
C SER A 422 18.98 -12.07 -0.81
N GLY A 423 18.34 -11.54 -1.86
CA GLY A 423 18.97 -10.66 -2.85
C GLY A 423 19.09 -9.20 -2.42
N ALA A 424 18.45 -8.80 -1.31
CA ALA A 424 18.53 -7.43 -0.82
C ALA A 424 19.97 -7.05 -0.42
N PHE A 425 20.35 -5.80 -0.68
CA PHE A 425 21.63 -5.26 -0.24
C PHE A 425 21.54 -4.86 1.25
N PRO A 426 22.31 -5.48 2.16
CA PRO A 426 22.23 -5.18 3.59
C PRO A 426 22.64 -3.73 3.87
N LEU A 427 21.86 -3.04 4.70
CA LEU A 427 22.17 -1.69 5.15
C LEU A 427 22.65 -1.70 6.59
N MET A 428 23.57 -0.79 6.94
CA MET A 428 23.99 -0.54 8.33
C MET A 428 22.93 0.27 9.10
N LEU A 429 21.69 -0.19 9.06
CA LEU A 429 20.52 0.39 9.72
C LEU A 429 19.79 -0.69 10.52
N PRO A 430 19.06 -0.34 11.59
CA PRO A 430 18.33 -1.34 12.37
C PRO A 430 17.34 -2.13 11.50
N ALA A 431 17.27 -3.46 11.68
CA ALA A 431 16.35 -4.30 10.92
C ALA A 431 14.88 -3.89 11.09
N ARG A 432 14.51 -3.32 12.25
CA ARG A 432 13.19 -2.71 12.47
C ARG A 432 12.87 -1.56 11.50
N ASP A 433 13.87 -0.95 10.88
CA ASP A 433 13.72 0.23 10.01
C ASP A 433 13.82 -0.11 8.52
N VAL A 434 14.51 -1.20 8.17
CA VAL A 434 14.81 -1.55 6.76
C VAL A 434 14.65 -3.03 6.42
N GLY A 435 14.29 -3.88 7.38
CA GLY A 435 14.15 -5.33 7.17
C GLY A 435 15.43 -5.96 6.66
N ALA A 436 15.34 -6.68 5.54
CA ALA A 436 16.47 -7.32 4.88
C ALA A 436 17.48 -6.32 4.26
N GLY A 437 17.11 -5.05 4.11
CA GLY A 437 17.94 -4.01 3.50
C GLY A 437 17.32 -3.39 2.26
N LEU A 438 18.17 -2.81 1.41
CA LEU A 438 17.76 -2.17 0.16
C LEU A 438 17.39 -3.23 -0.89
N LEU A 439 16.17 -3.13 -1.44
CA LEU A 439 15.70 -3.91 -2.57
C LEU A 439 16.71 -3.92 -3.73
N GLN A 440 16.91 -5.07 -4.37
CA GLN A 440 17.72 -5.23 -5.57
C GLN A 440 16.94 -6.03 -6.62
N ALA A 441 16.96 -5.57 -7.86
CA ALA A 441 16.41 -6.27 -9.01
C ALA A 441 17.36 -7.39 -9.49
N PRO A 442 16.81 -8.51 -10.00
CA PRO A 442 17.59 -9.64 -10.52
C PRO A 442 18.30 -9.36 -11.86
#